data_AF-A0A8S8Z6Y5-F1
#
_entry.id   AF-A0A8S8Z6Y5-F1
#
_cell.length_a   1.000
_cell.length_b   1.000
_cell.length_c   1.000
_cell.angle_alpha   90.00
_cell.angle_beta   90.00
_cell.angle_gamma   90.00
#
_symmetry.space_group_name_H-M   'P 1'
#
loop_
_entity.id
_entity.type
_entity.pdbx_description
1 polymer ?
#
loop_
_entity_poly.entity_id
_entity_poly.type
_entity_poly.pdbx_seq_one_letter_code
_entity_poly.pdbx_strand_id
1 'polypeptide(L)'
;MVTVAIAAMSLGVGIDYVIHLIERYREEREKGATPHVSLAAVGSASGLALFGSAVSDIAGFMVINQSKMGFFSTFGLFCAIMIGLSLIASMILTPAVLGLLHRKSLLSEHS
;
A
#
# COMPACT_ATOMS: atom_id res chain seq x y z
N MET A 1 -12.95 -21.96 -3.80
CA MET A 1 -13.61 -20.82 -3.11
C MET A 1 -12.61 -19.93 -2.37
N VAL A 2 -11.64 -20.49 -1.63
CA VAL A 2 -10.61 -19.71 -0.89
C VAL A 2 -9.83 -18.73 -1.77
N THR A 3 -9.50 -19.11 -3.00
CA THR A 3 -8.75 -18.28 -3.94
C THR A 3 -9.43 -16.95 -4.27
N VAL A 4 -10.76 -16.94 -4.39
CA VAL A 4 -11.54 -15.73 -4.65
C VAL A 4 -11.52 -14.80 -3.43
N ALA A 5 -11.62 -15.37 -2.22
CA ALA A 5 -11.54 -14.59 -0.99
C ALA A 5 -10.16 -13.95 -0.82
N ILE A 6 -9.08 -14.72 -1.04
CA ILE A 6 -7.71 -14.20 -1.00
C ILE A 6 -7.52 -13.10 -2.06
N ALA A 7 -8.00 -13.32 -3.30
CA ALA A 7 -7.89 -12.32 -4.36
C ALA A 7 -8.63 -11.02 -4.01
N ALA A 8 -9.87 -11.12 -3.52
CA ALA A 8 -10.65 -9.95 -3.12
C ALA A 8 -9.98 -9.19 -1.97
N MET A 9 -9.49 -9.89 -0.95
CA MET A 9 -8.76 -9.25 0.16
C MET A 9 -7.46 -8.59 -0.31
N SER A 10 -6.70 -9.26 -1.16
CA SER A 10 -5.45 -8.72 -1.70
C SER A 10 -5.68 -7.43 -2.47
N LEU A 11 -6.73 -7.38 -3.30
CA LEU A 11 -7.11 -6.16 -4.00
C LEU A 11 -7.52 -5.06 -3.03
N GLY A 12 -8.35 -5.37 -2.03
CA GLY A 12 -8.78 -4.41 -1.02
C GLY A 12 -7.62 -3.77 -0.27
N VAL A 13 -6.70 -4.60 0.26
CA VAL A 13 -5.51 -4.13 1.00
C VAL A 13 -4.58 -3.32 0.10
N GLY A 14 -4.32 -3.79 -1.13
CA GLY A 14 -3.47 -3.07 -2.07
C GLY A 14 -4.03 -1.69 -2.43
N ILE A 15 -5.35 -1.61 -2.68
CA ILE A 15 -6.03 -0.34 -2.96
C ILE A 15 -5.95 0.60 -1.76
N ASP A 16 -6.21 0.10 -0.55
CA ASP A 16 -6.16 0.90 0.68
C ASP A 16 -4.77 1.54 0.89
N TYR A 17 -3.69 0.76 0.76
CA TYR A 17 -2.34 1.30 0.90
C TYR A 17 -2.01 2.36 -0.15
N VAL A 18 -2.41 2.16 -1.41
CA VAL A 18 -2.21 3.16 -2.46
C VAL A 18 -3.00 4.42 -2.17
N ILE A 19 -4.27 4.30 -1.74
CA ILE A 19 -5.09 5.46 -1.37
C ILE A 19 -4.44 6.23 -0.23
N HIS A 20 -3.98 5.56 0.82
CA HIS A 20 -3.34 6.20 1.96
C HIS A 20 -2.08 6.99 1.55
N LEU A 21 -1.24 6.41 0.68
CA LEU A 21 -0.05 7.08 0.15
C LEU A 21 -0.41 8.26 -0.75
N ILE A 22 -1.42 8.13 -1.60
CA ILE A 22 -1.90 9.23 -2.48
C ILE A 22 -2.49 10.36 -1.64
N GLU A 23 -3.29 10.05 -0.63
CA GLU A 23 -3.89 11.07 0.23
C GLU A 23 -2.80 11.83 0.97
N ARG A 24 -1.77 11.13 1.47
CA ARG A 24 -0.61 11.81 2.06
C ARG A 24 0.11 12.73 1.08
N TYR A 25 0.30 12.27 -0.15
CA TYR A 25 0.87 13.11 -1.20
C TYR A 25 0.02 14.37 -1.42
N ARG A 26 -1.31 14.22 -1.50
CA ARG A 26 -2.27 15.32 -1.70
C ARG A 26 -2.24 16.29 -0.53
N GLU A 27 -2.27 15.81 0.71
CA GLU A 27 -2.15 16.64 1.92
C GLU A 27 -0.91 17.54 1.88
N GLU A 28 0.24 16.99 1.48
CA GLU A 28 1.48 17.77 1.38
C GLU A 28 1.44 18.78 0.22
N ARG A 29 0.81 18.42 -0.90
CA ARG A 29 0.61 19.35 -2.02
C ARG A 29 -0.34 20.49 -1.66
N GLU A 30 -1.39 20.23 -0.89
CA GLU A 30 -2.34 21.24 -0.40
C GLU A 30 -1.71 22.18 0.61
N LYS A 31 -0.72 21.72 1.38
CA LYS A 31 0.13 22.56 2.25
C LYS A 31 1.14 23.42 1.45
N GLY A 32 1.14 23.34 0.12
CA GLY A 32 2.03 24.11 -0.75
C GLY A 32 3.41 23.48 -0.95
N ALA A 33 3.63 22.22 -0.55
CA ALA A 33 4.91 21.56 -0.75
C ALA A 33 5.20 21.32 -2.24
N THR A 34 6.50 21.36 -2.58
CA THR A 34 6.95 21.03 -3.94
C THR A 34 6.70 19.54 -4.22
N PRO A 35 6.49 19.15 -5.49
CA PRO A 35 6.25 17.75 -5.86
C PRO A 35 7.31 16.78 -5.32
N HIS A 36 8.58 17.22 -5.29
CA HIS A 36 9.68 16.44 -4.75
C HIS A 36 9.56 16.22 -3.23
N VAL A 37 9.19 17.26 -2.48
CA VAL A 37 8.98 17.17 -1.02
C VAL A 37 7.76 16.29 -0.71
N SER A 38 6.67 16.46 -1.46
CA SER A 38 5.48 15.62 -1.31
C SER A 38 5.76 14.15 -1.61
N LEU A 39 6.58 13.84 -2.63
CA LEU A 39 7.03 12.46 -2.91
C LEU A 39 7.89 11.87 -1.78
N ALA A 40 8.77 12.67 -1.18
CA ALA A 40 9.58 12.23 -0.04
C ALA A 40 8.74 11.97 1.23
N ALA A 41 7.64 12.71 1.40
CA ALA A 41 6.72 12.52 2.52
C ALA A 41 5.97 11.17 2.45
N VAL A 42 5.64 10.70 1.24
CA VAL A 42 5.04 9.39 0.99
C VAL A 42 5.95 8.26 1.48
N GLY A 43 7.27 8.36 1.24
CA GLY A 43 8.26 7.36 1.63
C GLY A 43 8.77 7.43 3.07
N SER A 44 8.39 8.44 3.85
CA SER A 44 8.90 8.66 5.21
C SER A 44 7.85 8.34 6.28
N ALA A 45 7.19 9.35 6.85
CA ALA A 45 6.28 9.17 7.99
C ALA A 45 5.05 8.31 7.65
N SER A 46 4.45 8.48 6.47
CA SER A 46 3.33 7.62 6.03
C SER A 46 3.77 6.19 5.74
N GLY A 47 4.94 6.01 5.13
CA GLY A 47 5.51 4.68 4.90
C GLY A 47 5.71 3.91 6.21
N LEU A 48 6.21 4.58 7.25
CA LEU A 48 6.38 3.97 8.57
C LEU A 48 5.03 3.65 9.25
N ALA A 49 4.04 4.52 9.13
CA ALA A 49 2.70 4.28 9.65
C ALA A 49 2.03 3.06 8.98
N LEU A 50 2.13 2.96 7.65
CA LEU A 50 1.61 1.82 6.89
C LEU A 50 2.36 0.52 7.20
N PHE A 51 3.68 0.59 7.40
CA PHE A 51 4.45 -0.57 7.84
C PHE A 51 3.95 -1.09 9.20
N GLY A 52 3.70 -0.18 10.15
CA GLY A 52 3.11 -0.54 11.45
C GLY A 52 1.75 -1.23 11.30
N SER A 53 0.87 -0.69 10.45
CA SER A 53 -0.44 -1.29 10.14
C SER A 53 -0.29 -2.69 9.53
N ALA A 54 0.56 -2.84 8.53
CA ALA A 54 0.81 -4.12 7.88
C ALA A 54 1.34 -5.17 8.85
N VAL A 55 2.24 -4.78 9.77
CA VAL A 55 2.74 -5.68 10.82
C VAL A 55 1.61 -6.13 11.74
N SER A 56 0.72 -5.22 12.16
CA SER A 56 -0.44 -5.61 12.99
C SER A 56 -1.40 -6.54 12.24
N ASP A 57 -1.65 -6.29 10.95
CA ASP A 57 -2.52 -7.13 10.13
C ASP A 57 -1.93 -8.53 9.95
N ILE A 58 -0.63 -8.61 9.61
CA ILE A 58 0.12 -9.87 9.51
C ILE A 58 0.05 -10.64 10.82
N ALA A 59 0.26 -9.97 11.97
CA ALA A 59 0.16 -10.61 13.27
C ALA A 59 -1.25 -11.19 13.51
N GLY A 60 -2.30 -10.45 13.17
CA GLY A 60 -3.69 -10.92 13.26
C GLY A 60 -3.94 -12.17 12.40
N PHE A 61 -3.49 -12.17 11.15
CA PHE A 61 -3.62 -13.33 10.26
C PHE A 61 -2.75 -14.52 10.68
N MET A 62 -1.61 -14.29 11.34
CA MET A 62 -0.79 -15.34 11.93
C MET A 62 -1.47 -16.04 13.12
N VAL A 63 -2.36 -15.35 13.85
CA VAL A 63 -3.20 -16.01 14.85
C VAL A 63 -4.20 -16.96 14.18
N ILE A 64 -4.82 -16.54 13.08
CA ILE A 64 -5.74 -17.38 12.29
C ILE A 64 -4.99 -18.60 11.71
N ASN A 65 -3.74 -18.41 11.31
CA ASN A 65 -2.89 -19.49 10.80
C ASN A 65 -2.75 -20.68 11.77
N GLN A 66 -2.81 -20.44 13.09
CA GLN A 66 -2.71 -21.49 14.13
C GLN A 66 -3.99 -22.33 14.29
N SER A 67 -5.03 -22.08 13.50
CA SER A 67 -6.27 -22.85 13.55
C SER A 67 -6.05 -24.33 13.19
N LYS A 68 -6.69 -25.23 13.95
CA LYS A 68 -6.69 -26.68 13.68
C LYS A 68 -7.45 -27.06 12.41
N MET A 69 -8.27 -26.15 11.90
CA MET A 69 -8.98 -26.34 10.63
C MET A 69 -8.07 -25.86 9.49
N GLY A 70 -7.56 -26.80 8.68
CA GLY A 70 -6.56 -26.51 7.63
C GLY A 70 -6.96 -25.38 6.67
N PHE A 71 -8.26 -25.21 6.42
CA PHE A 71 -8.81 -24.09 5.64
C PHE A 71 -8.39 -22.72 6.19
N PHE A 72 -8.58 -22.48 7.49
CA PHE A 72 -8.26 -21.18 8.12
C PHE A 72 -6.75 -21.00 8.25
N SER A 73 -6.03 -22.08 8.50
CA SER A 73 -4.57 -22.05 8.57
C SER A 73 -3.95 -21.50 7.28
N THR A 74 -4.26 -22.16 6.16
CA THR A 74 -3.77 -21.76 4.82
C THR A 74 -4.26 -20.37 4.42
N PHE A 75 -5.52 -20.02 4.72
CA PHE A 75 -6.05 -18.69 4.46
C PHE A 75 -5.27 -17.60 5.21
N GLY A 76 -5.01 -17.78 6.51
CA GLY A 76 -4.24 -16.83 7.31
C GLY A 76 -2.83 -16.61 6.77
N LEU A 77 -2.13 -17.69 6.43
CA LEU A 77 -0.78 -17.62 5.85
C LEU A 77 -0.76 -16.83 4.54
N PHE A 78 -1.66 -17.14 3.60
CA PHE A 78 -1.68 -16.43 2.31
C PHE A 78 -2.05 -14.95 2.47
N CYS A 79 -2.98 -14.61 3.36
CA CYS A 79 -3.34 -13.21 3.60
C CYS A 79 -2.15 -12.41 4.17
N ALA A 80 -1.43 -12.98 5.15
CA ALA A 80 -0.23 -12.36 5.70
C ALA A 80 0.84 -12.09 4.62
N ILE A 81 1.09 -13.06 3.72
CA ILE A 81 2.02 -12.88 2.61
C ILE A 81 1.54 -11.78 1.65
N MET A 82 0.26 -11.79 1.28
CA MET A 82 -0.31 -10.82 0.35
C MET A 82 -0.33 -9.39 0.89
N ILE A 83 -0.51 -9.22 2.20
CA ILE A 83 -0.38 -7.92 2.87
C ILE A 83 1.05 -7.39 2.72
N GLY A 84 2.06 -8.21 3.04
CA GLY A 84 3.46 -7.83 2.89
C GLY A 84 3.82 -7.47 1.45
N LEU A 85 3.37 -8.28 0.48
CA LEU A 85 3.58 -8.00 -0.94
C LEU A 85 2.87 -6.72 -1.39
N SER A 86 1.63 -6.48 -0.93
CA SER A 86 0.88 -5.27 -1.27
C SER A 86 1.53 -4.02 -0.71
N LEU A 87 2.08 -4.07 0.51
CA LEU A 87 2.82 -2.96 1.10
C LEU A 87 4.07 -2.62 0.28
N ILE A 88 4.86 -3.63 -0.08
CA ILE A 88 6.08 -3.43 -0.90
C ILE A 88 5.69 -2.86 -2.27
N ALA A 89 4.66 -3.43 -2.90
CA ALA A 89 4.17 -2.97 -4.18
C ALA A 89 3.67 -1.52 -4.11
N SER A 90 2.89 -1.14 -3.09
CA SER A 90 2.37 0.21 -2.95
C SER A 90 3.48 1.23 -2.68
N MET A 91 4.46 0.89 -1.83
CA MET A 91 5.60 1.77 -1.52
C MET A 91 6.52 2.00 -2.73
N ILE A 92 6.60 1.07 -3.67
CA ILE A 92 7.40 1.22 -4.90
C ILE A 92 6.60 1.86 -6.02
N LEU A 93 5.41 1.33 -6.30
CA LEU A 93 4.61 1.73 -7.46
C LEU A 93 4.00 3.11 -7.29
N THR A 94 3.51 3.46 -6.10
CA THR A 94 2.86 4.76 -5.87
C THR A 94 3.80 5.94 -6.14
N PRO A 95 5.00 6.06 -5.54
CA PRO A 95 5.90 7.16 -5.84
C PRO A 95 6.42 7.12 -7.29
N ALA A 96 6.62 5.93 -7.86
CA ALA A 96 7.04 5.80 -9.26
C ALA A 96 5.98 6.37 -10.21
N VAL A 97 4.72 6.02 -10.03
CA VAL A 97 3.60 6.53 -10.84
C VAL A 97 3.40 8.02 -10.62
N LEU A 98 3.40 8.49 -9.37
CA LEU A 98 3.27 9.92 -9.07
C LEU A 98 4.42 10.75 -9.68
N GLY A 99 5.65 10.25 -9.64
CA GLY A 99 6.81 10.88 -10.27
C GLY A 99 6.70 10.96 -11.79
N LEU A 100 6.24 9.88 -12.43
CA LEU A 100 6.01 9.85 -13.89
C LEU A 100 4.91 10.82 -14.32
N LEU A 101 3.80 10.87 -13.58
CA LEU A 101 2.69 11.80 -13.85
C LEU A 101 3.14 13.25 -13.72
N HIS A 102 3.93 13.57 -12.69
CA HIS A 102 4.48 14.90 -12.51
C HIS A 102 5.39 15.31 -13.69
N ARG A 103 6.29 14.43 -14.13
CA ARG A 103 7.16 14.68 -15.30
C ARG A 103 6.34 14.95 -16.57
N LYS A 104 5.25 14.21 -16.79
CA LYS A 104 4.38 14.41 -17.96
C LYS A 104 3.65 15.76 -17.93
N SER A 105 3.20 16.19 -16.75
CA SER A 105 2.59 17.53 -16.57
C SER A 105 3.52 18.65 -17.03
N LEU A 106 4.79 18.60 -16.62
CA LEU A 106 5.77 19.63 -16.98
C LEU A 106 6.06 19.68 -18.49
N LEU A 107 5.97 18.55 -19.18
CA LEU A 107 6.18 18.48 -20.64
C LEU A 107 4.97 18.97 -21.43
N SER A 108 3.76 18.91 -20.85
CA SER A 108 2.52 19.35 -21.51
C SER A 108 2.28 20.86 -21.42
N GLU A 109 2.82 21.56 -20.42
CA GLU A 109 2.73 23.03 -20.32
C GLU A 109 3.69 23.76 -21.28
N HIS A 110 4.63 23.04 -21.88
CA HIS A 110 5.69 23.61 -22.72
C HIS A 110 5.53 23.30 -24.23
N SER A 111 4.42 22.68 -24.64
CA SER A 111 3.96 22.50 -26.03
C SER A 111 2.71 23.33 -26.29
#